data_AF-A0A6L6J3G8-F1
#
_entry.id   AF-A0A6L6J3G8-F1
#
_cell.length_a   1.000
_cell.length_b   1.000
_cell.length_c   1.000
_cell.angle_alpha   90.00
_cell.angle_beta   90.00
_cell.angle_gamma   90.00
#
_symmetry.space_group_name_H-M   'P 1'
#
loop_
_entity.id
_entity.type
_entity.pdbx_description
1 polymer ?
#
loop_
_entity_poly.entity_id
_entity_poly.type
_entity_poly.pdbx_seq_one_letter_code
_entity_poly.pdbx_strand_id
1 'polypeptide(L)' 'MSAYINIHDIRSVTTTPLQEHGSIVLKIHATGGDIVNLFLPDATRTQAEQAAALLNGALAAVQVSADTEDLQ' A
#
# COMPACT_ATOMS: atom_id res chain seq x y z
N MET A 1 -8.81 17.08 -11.01
CA MET A 1 -7.99 17.11 -9.79
C MET A 1 -7.46 15.69 -9.60
N SER A 2 -6.17 15.46 -9.79
CA SER A 2 -5.59 14.12 -9.60
C SER A 2 -5.25 13.95 -8.12
N ALA A 3 -5.73 12.88 -7.49
CA ALA A 3 -5.32 12.54 -6.13
C ALA A 3 -3.87 12.06 -6.17
N TYR A 4 -2.98 12.75 -5.46
CA TYR A 4 -1.60 12.34 -5.23
C TYR A 4 -1.48 11.95 -3.76
N ILE A 5 -0.96 10.75 -3.49
CA ILE A 5 -0.66 10.30 -2.12
C ILE A 5 0.84 10.43 -1.90
N ASN A 6 1.23 11.16 -0.84
CA ASN A 6 2.63 11.21 -0.45
C ASN A 6 3.00 9.89 0.24
N ILE A 7 4.14 9.31 -0.11
CA ILE A 7 4.61 8.04 0.46
C ILE A 7 4.77 8.11 1.99
N HIS A 8 5.11 9.29 2.52
CA HIS A 8 5.23 9.53 3.97
C HIS A 8 3.88 9.46 4.70
N ASP A 9 2.78 9.68 3.98
CA ASP A 9 1.44 9.61 4.56
C ASP A 9 0.90 8.17 4.55
N ILE A 10 1.51 7.25 3.79
CA ILE A 10 1.05 5.86 3.69
C ILE A 10 1.34 5.11 5.00
N ARG A 11 0.32 4.46 5.53
CA ARG A 11 0.38 3.69 6.79
C ARG A 11 0.38 2.19 6.56
N SER A 12 -0.43 1.71 5.62
CA SER A 12 -0.51 0.29 5.33
C SER A 12 -1.09 0.04 3.94
N VAL A 13 -0.83 -1.15 3.42
CA VAL A 13 -1.42 -1.68 2.20
C VAL A 13 -2.15 -2.97 2.51
N THR A 14 -3.41 -3.08 2.11
CA THR A 14 -4.24 -4.29 2.29
C THR A 14 -4.77 -4.77 0.96
N THR A 15 -4.89 -6.09 0.77
CA THR A 15 -5.53 -6.67 -0.40
C THR A 15 -7.03 -6.83 -0.19
N THR A 16 -7.83 -6.62 -1.24
CA THR A 16 -9.25 -7.00 -1.27
C THR A 16 -9.55 -7.63 -2.62
N PRO A 17 -10.04 -8.88 -2.67
CA PRO A 17 -10.49 -9.47 -3.93
C PRO A 17 -11.72 -8.71 -4.46
N LEU A 18 -11.74 -8.37 -5.74
CA LEU A 18 -12.96 -7.96 -6.44
C LEU A 18 -13.64 -9.22 -6.97
N GLN A 19 -14.94 -9.36 -6.67
CA GLN A 19 -15.74 -10.43 -7.24
C GLN A 19 -15.93 -10.25 -8.76
N GLU A 20 -15.84 -9.02 -9.25
CA GLU A 20 -15.86 -8.69 -10.67
C GLU A 20 -14.51 -8.99 -11.33
N HIS A 21 -14.56 -9.83 -12.37
CA HIS A 21 -13.45 -10.11 -13.29
C HIS A 21 -12.19 -10.74 -12.67
N GLY A 22 -12.28 -11.37 -11.49
CA GLY A 22 -11.11 -12.01 -10.86
C GLY A 22 -9.97 -11.05 -10.53
N SER A 23 -10.25 -9.75 -10.51
CA SER A 23 -9.27 -8.70 -10.23
C SER A 23 -9.04 -8.59 -8.73
N ILE A 24 -7.85 -8.14 -8.32
CA ILE A 24 -7.55 -7.86 -6.92
C ILE A 24 -7.17 -6.40 -6.79
N VAL A 25 -7.66 -5.76 -5.73
CA VAL A 25 -7.33 -4.38 -5.40
C VAL A 25 -6.37 -4.36 -4.23
N LEU A 26 -5.27 -3.63 -4.39
CA LEU A 26 -4.45 -3.16 -3.29
C LEU A 26 -5.03 -1.83 -2.81
N LYS A 27 -5.49 -1.79 -1.56
CA LYS A 27 -5.94 -0.58 -0.88
C LYS A 27 -4.77 -0.01 -0.09
N ILE A 28 -4.36 1.19 -0.45
CA ILE A 28 -3.29 1.95 0.23
C ILE A 28 -3.98 2.92 1.18
N HIS A 29 -3.76 2.73 2.48
CA HIS A 29 -4.34 3.56 3.54
C HIS A 29 -3.37 4.66 3.92
N ALA A 30 -3.80 5.91 3.82
CA ALA A 30 -3.03 7.09 4.19
C ALA A 30 -3.46 7.65 5.55
N THR A 31 -2.60 8.50 6.11
CA THR A 31 -2.93 9.37 7.24
C THR A 31 -4.11 10.27 6.85
N GLY A 32 -5.11 10.39 7.72
CA GLY A 32 -6.34 11.14 7.41
C GLY A 32 -7.48 10.30 6.84
N GLY A 33 -7.28 8.99 6.63
CA GLY A 33 -8.34 8.08 6.19
C GLY A 33 -8.51 7.99 4.67
N ASP A 34 -7.64 8.64 3.90
CA ASP A 34 -7.62 8.53 2.45
C ASP A 34 -7.23 7.11 2.02
N ILE A 35 -7.94 6.60 1.01
CA ILE A 35 -7.68 5.27 0.45
C ILE A 35 -7.46 5.39 -1.05
N VAL A 36 -6.30 4.93 -1.51
CA VAL A 36 -6.01 4.78 -2.94
C VAL A 36 -6.17 3.32 -3.32
N ASN A 37 -6.97 3.06 -4.36
CA ASN A 37 -7.19 1.72 -4.90
C ASN A 37 -6.28 1.50 -6.11
N LEU A 38 -5.34 0.57 -6.00
CA LEU A 38 -4.52 0.09 -7.10
C LEU A 38 -5.11 -1.23 -7.62
N PHE A 39 -5.61 -1.21 -8.84
CA PHE A 39 -6.21 -2.37 -9.50
C PHE A 39 -5.12 -3.22 -10.15
N LEU A 40 -5.10 -4.50 -9.82
CA LEU A 40 -4.22 -5.49 -10.41
C LEU A 40 -5.05 -6.42 -11.31
N PRO A 41 -5.22 -6.10 -12.61
CA PRO A 41 -5.88 -7.00 -13.54
C PRO A 41 -5.04 -8.29 -13.66
N ASP A 42 -5.71 -9.43 -13.74
CA ASP A 42 -5.12 -10.76 -13.94
C ASP A 42 -4.11 -11.23 -12.88
N ALA A 43 -3.98 -10.52 -11.76
CA ALA A 43 -3.13 -10.96 -10.65
C ALA A 43 -3.81 -12.07 -9.85
N THR A 44 -3.06 -13.13 -9.56
CA THR A 44 -3.50 -14.17 -8.62
C THR A 44 -3.53 -13.63 -7.19
N ARG A 45 -4.32 -14.28 -6.33
CA ARG A 45 -4.38 -13.97 -4.89
C ARG A 45 -3.00 -13.91 -4.25
N THR A 46 -2.19 -14.93 -4.48
CA THR A 46 -0.83 -15.03 -3.94
C THR A 46 0.05 -13.88 -4.41
N GLN A 47 -0.01 -13.50 -5.70
CA GLN A 47 0.77 -12.36 -6.22
C GLN A 47 0.36 -11.05 -5.56
N ALA A 48 -0.94 -10.80 -5.40
CA ALA A 48 -1.43 -9.60 -4.74
C ALA A 48 -1.03 -9.55 -3.25
N GLU A 49 -1.12 -10.68 -2.54
CA GLU A 49 -0.69 -10.79 -1.15
C GLU A 49 0.82 -10.54 -1.00
N GLN A 50 1.64 -11.11 -1.89
CA GLN A 50 3.08 -10.85 -1.93
C GLN A 50 3.41 -9.38 -2.22
N ALA A 51 2.72 -8.76 -3.17
CA ALA A 51 2.89 -7.34 -3.48
C ALA A 51 2.54 -6.45 -2.26
N ALA A 52 1.43 -6.73 -1.57
CA ALA A 52 1.08 -6.01 -0.35
C ALA A 52 2.13 -6.20 0.76
N ALA A 53 2.63 -7.42 0.95
CA ALA A 53 3.66 -7.71 1.94
C ALA A 53 4.97 -6.95 1.65
N LEU A 54 5.40 -6.92 0.38
CA LEU A 54 6.59 -6.17 -0.05
C LEU A 54 6.43 -4.66 0.19
N LEU A 55 5.26 -4.10 -0.16
CA LEU A 55 4.97 -2.68 0.06
C LEU A 55 4.96 -2.34 1.55
N ASN A 56 4.30 -3.16 2.38
CA ASN A 56 4.30 -2.95 3.84
C ASN A 56 5.71 -3.06 4.43
N GLY A 57 6.53 -3.99 3.95
CA GLY A 57 7.93 -4.11 4.38
C GLY A 57 8.77 -2.88 3.99
N ALA A 58 8.60 -2.37 2.78
CA ALA A 58 9.27 -1.14 2.33
C ALA A 58 8.85 0.08 3.16
N LEU A 59 7.56 0.22 3.47
CA LEU A 59 7.04 1.29 4.32
C LEU A 59 7.63 1.24 5.73
N ALA A 60 7.70 0.05 6.33
CA ALA A 60 8.31 -0.14 7.65
C ALA A 60 9.81 0.25 7.64
N ALA A 61 10.54 -0.12 6.59
CA ALA A 61 11.96 0.23 6.48
C ALA A 61 12.18 1.75 6.38
N VAL A 62 11.35 2.47 5.61
CA VAL A 62 11.43 3.93 5.48
C VAL A 62 11.11 4.63 6.80
N GLN A 63 10.14 4.14 7.56
CA GLN A 63 9.77 4.72 8.87
C GLN A 63 10.90 4.58 9.90
N VAL A 64 11.59 3.45 9.94
CA VAL A 64 12.75 3.25 10.83
C VAL A 64 13.87 4.24 10.51
N SER A 65 14.11 4.53 9.22
CA SER A 65 15.10 5.53 8.82
C SER A 65 14.72 6.94 9.25
N ALA A 66 13.43 7.30 9.18
CA ALA A 66 12.95 8.62 9.61
C ALA A 66 13.05 8.83 11.13
N ASP A 67 12.77 7.79 11.93
CA ASP A 67 12.90 7.86 13.41
C ASP A 67 14.38 7.84 13.87
N THR A 68 15.30 7.33 13.04
CA THR A 68 16.74 7.29 13.38
C THR A 68 17.49 8.56 12.98
N GLU A 69 16.93 9.39 12.10
CA GLU A 69 17.47 10.73 11.81
C GLU A 69 17.29 11.72 12.98
N ASP A 70 16.35 11.45 13.90
CA ASP A 70 16.11 12.25 15.12
C ASP A 70 17.05 11.88 16.29
N LEU A 71 17.84 10.80 16.15
CA LEU A 71 18.75 10.28 17.18
C LEU A 71 20.21 10.75 17.02
N GLN A 72 20.48 11.78 16.21
CA GLN A 72 21.81 12.38 16.03
C GLN A 72 22.06 13.59 16.95
#